data_AF-A0A3D5NEB4-F1
#
_entry.id   AF-A0A3D5NEB4-F1
#
_cell.length_a   1.000
_cell.length_b   1.000
_cell.length_c   1.000
_cell.angle_alpha   90.00
_cell.angle_beta   90.00
_cell.angle_gamma   90.00
#
_symmetry.space_group_name_H-M   'P 1'
#
loop_
_entity.id
_entity.type
_entity.pdbx_description
1 polymer ?
#
loop_
_entity_poly.entity_id
_entity_poly.type
_entity_poly.pdbx_seq_one_letter_code
_entity_poly.pdbx_strand_id
1 'polypeptide(L)'
;MFHNFRSYGRRVAFVPLLMAGTLLAGCSSDEGAVGFGFGDDEAVQQNDLRSTIPYEVELTGIDPQEEQLIASLNGASTARRLQSRPTASRAGLQRRAEDDIERFQAVLRSKGFYEAQVTFDIAEKVSTDPVDPQSPDAEDGAENASEKPTENKNGDIDDSAAGSEQAEGADAPTPLVLSYQIDVGTPYLIEAVDLKTTYPDKVIERAATDAELEATHLQIGQR
;
A
#
# COMPACT_ATOMS: atom_id res chain seq x y z
N MET A 1 -3.13 66.06 13.04
CA MET A 1 -1.82 66.32 13.66
C MET A 1 -2.02 66.37 15.18
N PHE A 2 -1.07 65.82 15.94
CA PHE A 2 -1.05 65.53 17.39
C PHE A 2 -1.46 64.12 17.82
N HIS A 3 -0.41 63.31 17.99
CA HIS A 3 -0.35 62.04 18.69
C HIS A 3 -0.60 62.24 20.20
N ASN A 4 -1.18 61.23 20.85
CA ASN A 4 -0.95 61.02 22.27
C ASN A 4 -0.82 59.51 22.57
N PHE A 5 0.44 59.08 22.61
CA PHE A 5 0.88 57.81 23.18
C PHE A 5 0.75 57.91 24.70
N ARG A 6 0.13 56.91 25.34
CA ARG A 6 0.38 56.65 26.75
C ARG A 6 0.73 55.18 26.97
N SER A 7 2.02 55.01 27.23
CA SER A 7 2.70 53.82 27.72
C SER A 7 2.40 53.57 29.20
N TYR A 8 2.05 52.34 29.56
CA TYR A 8 2.29 51.68 30.86
C TYR A 8 2.12 50.17 30.61
N GLY A 9 2.98 49.23 31.00
CA GLY A 9 4.22 49.27 31.75
C GLY A 9 4.89 47.90 31.61
N ARG A 10 6.23 47.92 31.53
CA ARG A 10 7.12 46.78 31.42
C ARG A 10 7.27 46.11 32.79
N ARG A 11 7.02 44.81 32.91
CA ARG A 11 7.55 43.92 33.97
C ARG A 11 7.96 42.62 33.27
N VAL A 12 9.18 42.53 32.71
CA VAL A 12 10.41 42.02 33.36
C VAL A 12 10.15 40.85 34.30
N ALA A 13 10.29 39.65 33.71
CA ALA A 13 10.97 38.44 34.17
C ALA A 13 10.93 38.04 35.65
N PHE A 14 10.50 36.80 35.90
CA PHE A 14 11.27 35.83 36.68
C PHE A 14 10.99 34.41 36.17
N VAL A 15 11.96 33.88 35.43
CA VAL A 15 12.11 32.45 35.14
C VAL A 15 13.03 31.89 36.22
N PRO A 16 12.58 30.94 37.06
CA PRO A 16 13.50 30.06 37.77
C PRO A 16 13.69 28.78 36.95
N LEU A 17 14.87 28.75 36.34
CA LEU A 17 15.65 27.57 35.99
C LEU A 17 15.58 26.51 37.11
N LEU A 18 15.03 25.33 36.82
CA LEU A 18 15.36 24.10 37.55
C LEU A 18 15.72 23.02 36.53
N MET A 19 17.01 23.04 36.22
CA MET A 19 17.81 21.96 35.65
C MET A 19 17.61 20.69 36.50
N ALA A 20 16.97 19.67 35.92
CA ALA A 20 16.93 18.33 36.48
C ALA A 20 17.14 17.29 35.36
N GLY A 21 18.40 16.90 35.19
CA GLY A 21 18.79 15.51 34.98
C GLY A 21 18.50 14.88 33.62
N THR A 22 19.28 15.22 32.61
CA THR A 22 19.63 14.28 31.53
C THR A 22 20.48 13.14 32.12
N LEU A 23 19.83 12.06 32.53
CA LEU A 23 20.52 10.77 32.67
C LEU A 23 20.61 10.17 31.27
N LEU A 24 21.78 10.33 30.66
CA LEU A 24 22.25 9.40 29.63
C LEU A 24 22.33 8.03 30.30
N ALA A 25 21.33 7.19 30.08
CA ALA A 25 21.45 5.76 30.29
C ALA A 25 22.43 5.24 29.24
N GLY A 26 23.60 4.81 29.70
CA GLY A 26 24.64 4.25 28.87
C GLY A 26 24.18 2.98 28.16
N CYS A 27 24.65 2.81 26.93
CA CYS A 27 24.83 1.47 26.37
C CYS A 27 25.95 0.80 27.17
N SER A 28 25.59 0.01 28.19
CA SER A 28 26.48 -1.05 28.66
C SER A 28 26.38 -2.18 27.63
N SER A 29 27.44 -2.37 26.85
CA SER A 29 27.78 -3.70 26.34
C SER A 29 28.06 -4.58 27.56
N ASP A 30 27.08 -5.39 27.94
CA ASP A 30 27.26 -6.51 28.86
C ASP A 30 26.91 -7.78 28.08
N GLU A 31 27.94 -8.57 27.84
CA GLU A 31 27.87 -9.97 27.46
C GLU A 31 27.19 -10.74 28.61
N GLY A 32 25.87 -10.68 28.64
CA GLY A 32 25.02 -11.32 29.63
C GLY A 32 24.06 -12.27 28.94
N ALA A 33 24.44 -13.54 28.87
CA ALA A 33 23.70 -14.64 28.31
C ALA A 33 22.24 -14.72 28.81
N VAL A 34 21.29 -14.32 27.95
CA VAL A 34 19.92 -14.82 28.00
C VAL A 34 19.87 -16.08 27.15
N GLY A 35 20.07 -17.22 27.82
CA GLY A 35 19.84 -18.54 27.26
C GLY A 35 18.35 -18.72 26.97
N PHE A 36 17.93 -18.30 25.78
CA PHE A 36 16.73 -18.82 25.14
C PHE A 36 17.12 -20.16 24.49
N GLY A 37 16.81 -21.25 25.18
CA GLY A 37 16.90 -22.60 24.60
C GLY A 37 15.83 -22.77 23.53
N PHE A 38 16.16 -22.39 22.30
CA PHE A 38 15.49 -22.87 21.10
C PHE A 38 16.40 -23.96 20.53
N GLY A 39 15.91 -25.19 20.55
CA GLY A 39 16.64 -26.36 20.08
C GLY A 39 17.09 -26.19 18.63
N ASP A 40 18.30 -26.66 18.37
CA ASP A 40 18.82 -26.95 17.04
C ASP A 40 17.84 -27.87 16.30
N ASP A 41 17.30 -27.40 15.17
CA ASP A 41 17.50 -27.95 13.83
C ASP A 41 16.39 -27.40 12.93
N GLU A 42 16.75 -26.35 12.19
CA GLU A 42 16.21 -25.89 10.91
C GLU A 42 16.86 -24.53 10.74
N ALA A 43 17.91 -24.49 9.93
CA ALA A 43 18.46 -23.24 9.44
C ALA A 43 17.37 -22.55 8.62
N VAL A 44 16.48 -21.80 9.29
CA VAL A 44 15.55 -20.88 8.63
C VAL A 44 16.43 -20.01 7.77
N GLN A 45 16.39 -20.25 6.46
CA GLN A 45 17.32 -19.64 5.54
C GLN A 45 17.19 -18.13 5.71
N GLN A 46 18.26 -17.47 6.15
CA GLN A 46 18.28 -16.01 6.31
C GLN A 46 18.00 -15.27 4.98
N ASN A 47 17.95 -15.99 3.85
CA ASN A 47 17.48 -15.52 2.56
C ASN A 47 15.96 -15.24 2.51
N ASP A 48 15.12 -15.92 3.30
CA ASP A 48 13.67 -15.65 3.33
C ASP A 48 13.35 -14.28 3.96
N LEU A 49 14.23 -13.77 4.82
CA LEU A 49 14.10 -12.42 5.41
C LEU A 49 14.42 -11.29 4.42
N ARG A 50 15.00 -11.62 3.25
CA ARG A 50 15.31 -10.67 2.16
C ARG A 50 14.46 -10.91 0.91
N SER A 51 13.78 -12.05 0.82
CA SER A 51 12.80 -12.30 -0.23
C SER A 51 11.65 -11.31 -0.08
N THR A 52 11.53 -10.42 -1.05
CA THR A 52 10.49 -9.40 -1.05
C THR A 52 9.48 -9.79 -2.11
N ILE A 53 8.19 -9.81 -1.77
CA ILE A 53 7.14 -10.29 -2.67
C ILE A 53 6.61 -9.11 -3.49
N PRO A 54 6.84 -9.06 -4.83
CA PRO A 54 6.30 -8.00 -5.66
C PRO A 54 4.78 -8.05 -5.66
N TYR A 55 4.14 -6.88 -5.69
CA TYR A 55 2.68 -6.81 -5.74
C TYR A 55 2.17 -5.64 -6.57
N GLU A 56 0.97 -5.82 -7.12
CA GLU A 56 0.19 -4.78 -7.79
C GLU A 56 -1.01 -4.39 -6.93
N VAL A 57 -1.55 -3.20 -7.17
CA VAL A 57 -2.69 -2.67 -6.42
C VAL A 57 -3.73 -2.15 -7.39
N GLU A 58 -4.96 -2.62 -7.19
CA GLU A 58 -6.11 -2.28 -8.02
C GLU A 58 -7.25 -1.74 -7.16
N LEU A 59 -7.98 -0.75 -7.68
CA LEU A 59 -9.17 -0.20 -7.05
C LEU A 59 -10.36 -0.49 -7.96
N THR A 60 -11.42 -1.06 -7.40
CA THR A 60 -12.64 -1.47 -8.11
C THR A 60 -13.88 -0.99 -7.38
N GLY A 61 -15.02 -0.92 -8.09
CA GLY A 61 -16.32 -0.52 -7.52
C GLY A 61 -16.60 0.99 -7.52
N ILE A 62 -15.72 1.79 -8.14
CA ILE A 62 -15.90 3.25 -8.31
C ILE A 62 -16.22 3.54 -9.77
N ASP A 63 -17.12 4.50 -10.01
CA ASP A 63 -17.39 5.01 -11.34
C ASP A 63 -16.11 5.62 -11.97
N PRO A 64 -15.67 5.17 -13.15
CA PRO A 64 -14.52 5.75 -13.84
C PRO A 64 -14.62 7.26 -14.10
N GLN A 65 -15.82 7.83 -14.13
CA GLN A 65 -16.04 9.27 -14.31
C GLN A 65 -15.67 10.10 -13.07
N GLU A 66 -15.59 9.47 -11.89
CA GLU A 66 -15.24 10.11 -10.62
C GLU A 66 -13.71 10.26 -10.47
N GLU A 67 -13.07 10.88 -11.46
CA GLU A 67 -11.60 10.97 -11.57
C GLU A 67 -10.96 11.62 -10.33
N GLN A 68 -11.60 12.64 -9.75
CA GLN A 68 -11.10 13.32 -8.55
C GLN A 68 -11.13 12.42 -7.32
N LEU A 69 -12.18 11.60 -7.18
CA LEU A 69 -12.29 10.62 -6.11
C LEU A 69 -11.22 9.54 -6.27
N ILE A 70 -11.10 8.99 -7.47
CA ILE A 70 -10.10 7.98 -7.83
C ILE A 70 -8.69 8.49 -7.53
N ALA A 71 -8.37 9.73 -7.94
CA ALA A 71 -7.09 10.35 -7.67
C ALA A 71 -6.82 10.53 -6.16
N SER A 72 -7.84 10.94 -5.39
CA SER A 72 -7.74 11.12 -3.94
C SER A 72 -7.47 9.79 -3.23
N LEU A 73 -8.18 8.72 -3.60
CA LEU A 73 -7.98 7.38 -3.04
C LEU A 73 -6.61 6.82 -3.41
N ASN A 74 -6.22 6.95 -4.68
CA ASN A 74 -4.90 6.54 -5.15
C ASN A 74 -3.76 7.26 -4.42
N GLY A 75 -3.92 8.54 -4.12
CA GLY A 75 -2.96 9.33 -3.35
C GLY A 75 -2.90 8.96 -1.86
N ALA A 76 -4.02 8.48 -1.29
CA ALA A 76 -4.10 8.05 0.10
C ALA A 76 -3.52 6.64 0.35
N SER A 77 -3.42 5.79 -0.69
CA SER A 77 -2.93 4.41 -0.55
C SER A 77 -1.43 4.36 -0.25
N THR A 78 -1.10 3.87 0.94
CA THR A 78 0.29 3.57 1.29
C THR A 78 0.77 2.32 0.57
N ALA A 79 -0.11 1.34 0.32
CA ALA A 79 0.23 0.16 -0.45
C ALA A 79 0.72 0.52 -1.86
N ARG A 80 0.03 1.43 -2.57
CA ARG A 80 0.49 1.94 -3.89
C ARG A 80 1.81 2.68 -3.80
N ARG A 81 1.90 3.63 -2.86
CA ARG A 81 3.12 4.46 -2.69
C ARG A 81 4.38 3.64 -2.42
N LEU A 82 4.24 2.48 -1.77
CA LEU A 82 5.35 1.60 -1.40
C LEU A 82 5.51 0.38 -2.33
N GLN A 83 4.89 0.36 -3.51
CA GLN A 83 5.09 -0.73 -4.48
C GLN A 83 6.56 -0.92 -4.88
N SER A 84 7.34 0.18 -4.96
CA SER A 84 8.79 0.12 -5.24
C SER A 84 9.62 -0.39 -4.05
N ARG A 85 9.02 -0.54 -2.87
CA ARG A 85 9.62 -1.09 -1.65
C ARG A 85 8.69 -2.17 -1.08
N PRO A 86 8.62 -3.33 -1.73
CA PRO A 86 7.61 -4.32 -1.40
C PRO A 86 7.83 -4.94 -0.01
N THR A 87 6.86 -5.70 0.48
CA THR A 87 6.95 -6.31 1.81
C THR A 87 7.68 -7.65 1.75
N ALA A 88 8.36 -8.00 2.85
CA ALA A 88 8.99 -9.31 3.00
C ALA A 88 7.97 -10.47 3.08
N SER A 89 6.68 -10.18 3.30
CA SER A 89 5.65 -11.21 3.42
C SER A 89 4.25 -10.71 3.06
N ARG A 90 3.34 -11.66 2.80
CA ARG A 90 1.91 -11.43 2.60
C ARG A 90 1.26 -10.78 3.83
N ALA A 91 1.62 -11.19 5.04
CA ALA A 91 1.09 -10.59 6.27
C ALA A 91 1.47 -9.11 6.40
N GLY A 92 2.66 -8.71 5.92
CA GLY A 92 3.04 -7.31 5.84
C GLY A 92 2.16 -6.51 4.87
N LEU A 93 1.82 -7.09 3.73
CA LEU A 93 0.94 -6.48 2.74
C LEU A 93 -0.49 -6.35 3.29
N GLN A 94 -0.98 -7.38 3.99
CA GLN A 94 -2.28 -7.35 4.65
C GLN A 94 -2.38 -6.20 5.66
N ARG A 95 -1.40 -6.02 6.55
CA ARG A 95 -1.39 -4.89 7.50
C ARG A 95 -1.43 -3.53 6.79
N ARG A 96 -0.66 -3.39 5.70
CA ARG A 96 -0.71 -2.16 4.87
C ARG A 96 -2.11 -1.95 4.27
N ALA A 97 -2.77 -3.03 3.84
CA ALA A 97 -4.11 -2.97 3.28
C ALA A 97 -5.15 -2.58 4.33
N GLU A 98 -5.07 -3.15 5.53
CA GLU A 98 -5.89 -2.80 6.69
C GLU A 98 -5.75 -1.31 7.05
N ASP A 99 -4.51 -0.79 7.12
CA ASP A 99 -4.28 0.64 7.39
C ASP A 99 -4.82 1.54 6.26
N ASP A 100 -4.83 1.06 5.02
CA ASP A 100 -5.37 1.80 3.87
C ASP A 100 -6.90 1.87 3.89
N ILE A 101 -7.60 0.89 4.50
CA ILE A 101 -9.07 0.94 4.67
C ILE A 101 -9.48 2.19 5.45
N GLU A 102 -8.82 2.45 6.59
CA GLU A 102 -9.14 3.61 7.42
C GLU A 102 -8.91 4.93 6.67
N ARG A 103 -7.82 5.00 5.88
CA ARG A 103 -7.50 6.16 5.04
C ARG A 103 -8.53 6.34 3.92
N PHE A 104 -8.94 5.26 3.24
CA PHE A 104 -9.95 5.32 2.20
C PHE A 104 -11.30 5.75 2.76
N GLN A 105 -11.71 5.21 3.90
CA GLN A 105 -12.93 5.64 4.58
C GLN A 105 -12.89 7.14 4.94
N ALA A 106 -11.74 7.65 5.39
CA ALA A 106 -11.59 9.08 5.66
C ALA A 106 -11.75 9.93 4.39
N VAL A 107 -11.14 9.51 3.28
CA VAL A 107 -11.29 10.18 1.97
C VAL A 107 -12.75 10.14 1.50
N LEU A 108 -13.39 8.96 1.52
CA LEU A 108 -14.78 8.77 1.09
C LEU A 108 -15.74 9.64 1.90
N ARG A 109 -15.58 9.68 3.23
CA ARG A 109 -16.37 10.57 4.11
C ARG A 109 -16.15 12.04 3.79
N SER A 110 -14.92 12.47 3.50
CA SER A 110 -14.65 13.86 3.10
C SER A 110 -15.31 14.26 1.79
N LYS A 111 -15.69 13.29 0.96
CA LYS A 111 -16.40 13.46 -0.32
C LYS A 111 -17.91 13.20 -0.20
N GLY A 112 -18.42 13.01 1.01
CA GLY A 112 -19.85 12.81 1.29
C GLY A 112 -20.33 11.36 1.20
N PHE A 113 -19.45 10.38 0.99
CA PHE A 113 -19.80 8.96 0.99
C PHE A 113 -19.69 8.39 2.42
N TYR A 114 -20.66 8.70 3.27
CA TYR A 114 -20.64 8.29 4.69
C TYR A 114 -20.97 6.82 4.91
N GLU A 115 -21.74 6.21 4.01
CA GLU A 115 -22.13 4.80 4.07
C GLU A 115 -21.16 3.87 3.33
N ALA A 116 -20.10 4.43 2.72
CA ALA A 116 -19.20 3.65 1.89
C ALA A 116 -18.53 2.51 2.66
N GLN A 117 -18.44 1.36 2.01
CA GLN A 117 -17.77 0.16 2.51
C GLN A 117 -16.53 -0.11 1.67
N VAL A 118 -15.45 -0.51 2.35
CA VAL A 118 -14.16 -0.80 1.71
C VAL A 118 -13.72 -2.17 2.20
N THR A 119 -13.48 -3.08 1.27
CA THR A 119 -12.88 -4.39 1.51
C THR A 119 -11.65 -4.58 0.64
N PHE A 120 -10.83 -5.56 0.97
CA PHE A 120 -9.68 -5.92 0.15
C PHE A 120 -9.53 -7.44 0.03
N ASP A 121 -8.90 -7.86 -1.06
CA ASP A 121 -8.46 -9.23 -1.30
C ASP A 121 -7.00 -9.23 -1.76
N ILE A 122 -6.25 -10.27 -1.39
CA ILE A 122 -4.88 -10.51 -1.81
C ILE A 122 -4.83 -11.87 -2.50
N ALA A 123 -4.68 -11.84 -3.82
CA ALA A 123 -4.56 -13.02 -4.67
C ALA A 123 -3.15 -13.14 -5.26
N GLU A 124 -2.78 -14.35 -5.70
CA GLU A 124 -1.59 -14.53 -6.53
C GLU A 124 -1.88 -14.08 -7.96
N LYS A 125 -0.93 -13.37 -8.56
CA LYS A 125 -1.00 -12.97 -9.96
C LYS A 125 -0.71 -14.21 -10.80
N VAL A 126 -1.77 -14.83 -11.33
CA VAL A 126 -1.63 -15.92 -12.28
C VAL A 126 -0.97 -15.36 -13.54
N SER A 127 0.29 -15.75 -13.78
CA SER A 127 0.97 -15.50 -15.05
C SER A 127 0.18 -16.22 -16.13
N THR A 128 -0.62 -15.47 -16.89
CA THR A 128 -1.13 -15.95 -18.18
C THR A 128 0.02 -15.81 -19.17
N ASP A 129 1.04 -16.64 -19.00
CA ASP A 129 1.91 -16.94 -20.14
C ASP A 129 0.98 -17.51 -21.22
N PRO A 130 0.99 -16.97 -22.44
CA PRO A 130 0.17 -17.50 -23.51
C PRO A 130 0.60 -18.94 -23.74
N VAL A 131 -0.20 -19.88 -23.26
CA VAL A 131 -0.14 -21.28 -23.70
C VAL A 131 -0.44 -21.21 -25.19
N ASP A 132 0.60 -21.38 -25.99
CA ASP A 132 0.57 -21.42 -27.44
C ASP A 132 -0.57 -22.33 -27.91
N PRO A 133 -1.69 -21.79 -28.43
CA PRO A 133 -2.83 -22.61 -28.80
C PRO A 133 -2.67 -23.04 -30.26
N GLN A 134 -1.85 -24.05 -30.48
CA GLN A 134 -1.90 -24.89 -31.68
C GLN A 134 -1.39 -26.28 -31.29
N SER A 135 -2.22 -27.10 -30.62
CA SER A 135 -3.13 -28.10 -31.22
C SER A 135 -2.40 -29.24 -31.96
N PRO A 136 -3.03 -30.42 -32.14
CA PRO A 136 -3.41 -31.42 -31.16
C PRO A 136 -2.84 -32.80 -31.57
N ASP A 137 -3.06 -33.81 -30.74
CA ASP A 137 -2.80 -35.22 -31.08
C ASP A 137 -3.39 -35.60 -32.45
N ALA A 138 -2.53 -36.08 -33.34
CA ALA A 138 -2.91 -36.85 -34.51
C ALA A 138 -2.35 -38.27 -34.36
N GLU A 139 -3.14 -39.14 -33.74
CA GLU A 139 -3.06 -40.56 -34.04
C GLU A 139 -3.62 -40.77 -35.45
N ASP A 140 -2.79 -41.22 -36.39
CA ASP A 140 -3.26 -42.08 -37.49
C ASP A 140 -2.13 -43.02 -37.93
N GLY A 141 -2.47 -44.29 -38.07
CA GLY A 141 -1.54 -45.40 -38.22
C GLY A 141 -1.05 -45.64 -39.65
N ALA A 142 0.15 -46.22 -39.78
CA ALA A 142 0.53 -47.10 -40.88
C ALA A 142 1.89 -47.79 -40.63
N GLU A 143 1.82 -48.99 -40.07
CA GLU A 143 2.64 -50.18 -40.35
C GLU A 143 3.68 -50.17 -41.51
N ASN A 144 4.95 -50.46 -41.20
CA ASN A 144 5.71 -51.53 -41.88
C ASN A 144 7.00 -51.94 -41.15
N ALA A 145 7.35 -53.22 -41.32
CA ALA A 145 8.39 -53.99 -40.63
C ALA A 145 9.82 -53.73 -41.13
N SER A 146 10.82 -53.94 -40.26
CA SER A 146 11.88 -54.97 -40.41
C SER A 146 13.10 -54.71 -39.51
N GLU A 147 13.33 -55.67 -38.62
CA GLU A 147 14.59 -56.32 -38.25
C GLU A 147 15.94 -55.57 -38.21
N LYS A 148 16.54 -55.67 -37.00
CA LYS A 148 17.92 -56.04 -36.63
C LYS A 148 18.95 -54.97 -36.22
N PRO A 149 19.83 -55.34 -35.25
CA PRO A 149 20.66 -54.44 -34.46
C PRO A 149 22.05 -54.26 -35.08
N THR A 150 22.69 -53.13 -34.83
CA THR A 150 24.15 -53.03 -34.89
C THR A 150 24.71 -52.31 -33.68
N GLU A 151 25.32 -53.12 -32.82
CA GLU A 151 26.39 -52.75 -31.91
C GLU A 151 27.56 -52.19 -32.73
N ASN A 152 28.08 -51.01 -32.36
CA ASN A 152 29.51 -50.77 -32.50
C ASN A 152 30.06 -49.91 -31.37
N LYS A 153 31.18 -50.39 -30.84
CA LYS A 153 31.92 -49.96 -29.66
C LYS A 153 32.90 -48.82 -29.97
N ASN A 154 33.13 -48.06 -28.92
CA ASN A 154 34.39 -47.48 -28.45
C ASN A 154 35.12 -46.40 -29.29
N GLY A 155 35.22 -45.24 -28.66
CA GLY A 155 36.31 -44.28 -28.80
C GLY A 155 36.37 -43.44 -27.51
N ASP A 156 37.21 -43.88 -26.59
CA ASP A 156 37.49 -43.31 -25.27
C ASP A 156 38.49 -42.12 -25.36
N ILE A 157 38.71 -41.43 -24.23
CA ILE A 157 39.67 -40.35 -23.89
C ILE A 157 39.06 -38.93 -24.00
N ASP A 158 38.49 -38.34 -22.95
CA ASP A 158 39.08 -37.81 -21.68
C ASP A 158 39.71 -36.40 -21.87
N ASP A 159 39.05 -35.35 -21.38
CA ASP A 159 39.59 -34.47 -20.33
C ASP A 159 38.54 -33.43 -19.86
N SER A 160 38.74 -32.98 -18.63
CA SER A 160 37.79 -32.42 -17.68
C SER A 160 37.54 -30.92 -17.77
N ALA A 161 36.41 -30.55 -17.15
CA ALA A 161 36.19 -29.35 -16.32
C ALA A 161 36.07 -27.97 -16.99
N ALA A 162 34.83 -27.50 -17.09
CA ALA A 162 34.29 -26.31 -16.40
C ALA A 162 32.91 -26.02 -17.05
N GLY A 163 31.79 -26.25 -16.39
CA GLY A 163 31.46 -25.57 -15.14
C GLY A 163 30.85 -24.20 -15.42
N SER A 164 29.74 -24.18 -16.16
CA SER A 164 28.71 -23.14 -16.04
C SER A 164 27.40 -23.78 -16.44
N GLU A 165 26.90 -24.65 -15.57
CA GLU A 165 25.48 -24.91 -15.49
C GLU A 165 24.82 -23.54 -15.32
N GLN A 166 24.16 -23.10 -16.39
CA GLN A 166 23.23 -22.00 -16.34
C GLN A 166 22.20 -22.41 -15.29
N ALA A 167 22.29 -21.84 -14.09
CA ALA A 167 21.27 -21.95 -13.07
C ALA A 167 20.04 -21.20 -13.60
N GLU A 168 19.26 -21.87 -14.44
CA GLU A 168 17.93 -21.43 -14.83
C GLU A 168 17.01 -21.54 -13.61
N GLY A 169 16.35 -20.43 -13.30
CA GLY A 169 15.22 -20.39 -12.38
C GLY A 169 15.60 -20.35 -10.90
N ALA A 170 16.30 -19.29 -10.48
CA ALA A 170 16.15 -18.86 -9.08
C ALA A 170 14.65 -18.63 -8.85
N ASP A 171 14.09 -19.42 -7.93
CA ASP A 171 12.73 -19.41 -7.40
C ASP A 171 12.30 -17.98 -7.04
N ALA A 172 11.78 -17.25 -8.04
CA ALA A 172 11.36 -15.88 -7.88
C ALA A 172 9.99 -15.88 -7.19
N PRO A 173 9.79 -15.07 -6.14
CA PRO A 173 8.54 -15.08 -5.40
C PRO A 173 7.35 -14.72 -6.30
N THR A 174 6.29 -15.54 -6.26
CA THR A 174 5.06 -15.34 -7.05
C THR A 174 4.48 -13.95 -6.78
N PRO A 175 4.26 -13.13 -7.83
CA PRO A 175 3.70 -11.79 -7.64
C PRO A 175 2.28 -11.86 -7.09
N LEU A 176 1.93 -10.89 -6.24
CA LEU A 176 0.58 -10.77 -5.65
C LEU A 176 -0.21 -9.63 -6.29
N VAL A 177 -1.53 -9.71 -6.23
CA VAL A 177 -2.45 -8.61 -6.56
C VAL A 177 -3.26 -8.28 -5.32
N LEU A 178 -3.17 -7.03 -4.87
CA LEU A 178 -4.01 -6.46 -3.82
C LEU A 178 -5.16 -5.69 -4.49
N SER A 179 -6.36 -6.23 -4.42
CA SER A 179 -7.55 -5.60 -5.01
C SER A 179 -8.40 -5.01 -3.90
N TYR A 180 -8.68 -3.71 -3.99
CA TYR A 180 -9.65 -3.05 -3.14
C TYR A 180 -11.01 -3.00 -3.83
N GLN A 181 -12.06 -3.44 -3.14
CA GLN A 181 -13.44 -3.32 -3.57
C GLN A 181 -14.10 -2.23 -2.73
N ILE A 182 -14.56 -1.19 -3.41
CA ILE A 182 -15.15 -0.01 -2.77
C ILE A 182 -16.59 0.06 -3.22
N ASP A 183 -17.51 -0.11 -2.27
CA ASP A 183 -18.92 0.21 -2.46
C ASP A 183 -19.15 1.61 -1.91
N VAL A 184 -19.33 2.57 -2.81
CA VAL A 184 -19.48 3.98 -2.43
C VAL A 184 -20.84 4.29 -1.81
N GLY A 185 -21.86 3.44 -2.04
CA GLY A 185 -23.23 3.67 -1.56
C GLY A 185 -23.89 4.95 -2.10
N THR A 186 -24.94 5.41 -1.40
CA THR A 186 -25.59 6.68 -1.75
C THR A 186 -24.86 7.83 -1.10
N PRO A 187 -24.37 8.79 -1.88
CA PRO A 187 -23.67 9.89 -1.28
C PRO A 187 -24.60 10.98 -0.74
N TYR A 188 -24.16 11.59 0.36
CA TYR A 188 -24.88 12.68 1.01
C TYR A 188 -24.55 13.99 0.31
N LEU A 189 -25.58 14.77 0.06
CA LEU A 189 -25.51 16.08 -0.57
C LEU A 189 -25.85 17.15 0.46
N ILE A 190 -25.19 18.29 0.36
CA ILE A 190 -25.56 19.46 1.15
C ILE A 190 -26.88 19.99 0.56
N GLU A 191 -27.90 20.08 1.41
CA GLU A 191 -29.21 20.65 1.03
C GLU A 191 -29.20 22.17 1.14
N ALA A 192 -28.67 22.70 2.25
CA ALA A 192 -28.58 24.12 2.52
C ALA A 192 -27.42 24.41 3.49
N VAL A 193 -26.94 25.66 3.46
CA VAL A 193 -25.95 26.17 4.41
C VAL A 193 -26.52 27.45 5.03
N ASP A 194 -26.82 27.39 6.33
CA ASP A 194 -27.29 28.55 7.09
C ASP A 194 -26.15 29.18 7.91
N LEU A 195 -26.00 30.48 7.77
CA LEU A 195 -24.98 31.27 8.46
C LEU A 195 -25.61 32.04 9.62
N LYS A 196 -25.07 31.80 10.81
CA LYS A 196 -25.45 32.50 12.05
C LYS A 196 -24.32 33.42 12.50
N THR A 197 -24.55 34.73 12.43
CA THR A 197 -23.62 35.73 12.92
C THR A 197 -24.13 36.33 14.24
N THR A 198 -23.35 36.19 15.30
CA THR A 198 -23.68 36.71 16.63
C THR A 198 -22.88 37.98 16.93
N TYR A 199 -23.59 39.09 17.08
CA TYR A 199 -23.09 40.37 17.60
C TYR A 199 -23.45 40.49 19.09
N PRO A 200 -22.81 41.41 19.86
CA PRO A 200 -23.15 41.61 21.27
C PRO A 200 -24.62 42.00 21.52
N ASP A 201 -25.26 42.63 20.54
CA ASP A 201 -26.62 43.19 20.61
C ASP A 201 -27.66 42.42 19.79
N LYS A 202 -27.23 41.60 18.81
CA LYS A 202 -28.15 40.89 17.91
C LYS A 202 -27.55 39.61 17.32
N VAL A 203 -28.43 38.71 16.90
CA VAL A 203 -28.09 37.50 16.15
C VAL A 203 -28.77 37.60 14.78
N ILE A 204 -28.01 37.35 13.71
CA ILE A 204 -28.53 37.30 12.33
C ILE A 204 -28.33 35.88 11.79
N GLU A 205 -29.42 35.25 11.38
CA GLU A 205 -29.44 33.95 10.72
C GLU A 205 -29.94 34.13 9.27
N ARG A 206 -29.18 33.62 8.30
CA ARG A 206 -29.56 33.65 6.88
C ARG A 206 -28.91 32.50 6.11
N ALA A 207 -29.53 32.07 5.02
CA ALA A 207 -28.88 31.16 4.08
C ALA A 207 -27.62 31.80 3.45
N ALA A 208 -26.63 30.96 3.15
CA ALA A 208 -25.44 31.35 2.41
C ALA A 208 -25.82 31.74 0.96
N THR A 209 -25.16 32.78 0.45
CA THR A 209 -25.29 33.17 -0.96
C THR A 209 -24.38 32.33 -1.85
N ASP A 210 -24.70 32.22 -3.14
CA ASP A 210 -23.89 31.46 -4.11
C ASP A 210 -22.42 31.89 -4.13
N ALA A 211 -22.15 33.19 -4.02
CA ALA A 211 -20.78 33.72 -3.97
C ALA A 211 -20.02 33.28 -2.70
N GLU A 212 -20.71 33.15 -1.57
CA GLU A 212 -20.12 32.64 -0.32
C GLU A 212 -19.88 31.12 -0.40
N LEU A 213 -20.77 30.38 -1.07
CA LEU A 213 -20.62 28.94 -1.33
C LEU A 213 -19.44 28.67 -2.28
N GLU A 214 -19.33 29.43 -3.37
CA GLU A 214 -18.23 29.32 -4.32
C GLU A 214 -16.88 29.64 -3.65
N ALA A 215 -16.81 30.73 -2.87
CA ALA A 215 -15.61 31.09 -2.13
C ALA A 215 -15.16 30.01 -1.13
N THR A 216 -16.10 29.20 -0.64
CA THR A 216 -15.84 28.10 0.31
C THR A 216 -15.75 26.73 -0.36
N HIS A 217 -15.86 26.66 -1.69
CA HIS A 217 -15.87 25.43 -2.47
C HIS A 217 -16.96 24.43 -2.01
N LEU A 218 -18.10 24.93 -1.55
CA LEU A 218 -19.24 24.13 -1.16
C LEU A 218 -20.22 24.00 -2.32
N GLN A 219 -20.63 22.76 -2.63
CA GLN A 219 -21.62 22.46 -3.65
C GLN A 219 -22.92 21.97 -3.00
N ILE A 220 -24.04 22.55 -3.40
CA ILE A 220 -25.38 22.16 -2.94
C ILE A 220 -26.02 21.28 -4.02
N GLY A 221 -26.59 20.15 -3.62
CA GLY A 221 -27.47 19.32 -4.46
C GLY A 221 -26.87 18.53 -5.62
N GLN A 222 -25.74 18.92 -6.22
CA GLN A 222 -25.08 18.14 -7.28
C GLN A 222 -23.56 18.09 -7.10
N ARG A 223 -23.00 16.93 -7.44
CA ARG A 223 -21.56 16.64 -7.52
C ARG A 223 -21.18 16.47 -9.00
#